data_AF-A0A1Z5SKM9-F1
#
_entry.id   AF-A0A1Z5SKM9-F1
#
_cell.length_a   1.000
_cell.length_b   1.000
_cell.length_c   1.000
_cell.angle_alpha   90.00
_cell.angle_beta   90.00
_cell.angle_gamma   90.00
#
_symmetry.space_group_name_H-M   'P 1'
#
loop_
_entity.id
_entity.type
_entity.pdbx_description
1 polymer ?
#
loop_
_entity_poly.entity_id
_entity_poly.type
_entity_poly.pdbx_seq_one_letter_code
_entity_poly.pdbx_strand_id
1 'polypeptide(L)'
;MYYPNDIEEICYEQDHIDKVWEEMKQIIPEYFQNYIDTENGHTIQESEVEKLAAKFGSTSKPKSKIKDTKKILERIFKEAIDDFNKERQPYLDILDLESLEEYKHDVNSFKNTVLKNQIPIIRKTLQNKQAKELDKFRAAFNAAQPGHLFKVTSNIIKLANEWKNDWYDGEEFEKIDTCDDLNYYDFDKEEYTAFGVIGGGIKSEFIFKLFPEMYPSRSREAVWALYYLSSKKKFGCKEDSQFLMINADEGTTQQNYFFPYGLFAFYALRIFNKLKVLYASHGISLPIEYRFVAVDSFLSFVARSHQEEINVLKQNSQNYHYDY
;
A
#
# COMPACT_ATOMS: atom_id res chain seq x y z
N MET A 1 -22.61 -12.50 0.30
CA MET A 1 -22.43 -11.88 1.63
C MET A 1 -22.44 -10.36 1.44
N TYR A 2 -23.43 -9.67 2.01
CA TYR A 2 -23.51 -8.20 2.00
C TYR A 2 -22.77 -7.74 3.26
N TYR A 3 -21.67 -7.01 3.10
CA TYR A 3 -20.85 -6.54 4.23
C TYR A 3 -21.38 -5.18 4.69
N PRO A 4 -22.02 -5.08 5.88
CA PRO A 4 -22.44 -3.79 6.40
C PRO A 4 -21.27 -2.97 6.96
N ASN A 5 -20.14 -3.60 7.32
CA ASN A 5 -18.97 -2.95 7.93
C ASN A 5 -17.69 -3.32 7.15
N ASP A 6 -16.73 -2.41 7.11
CA ASP A 6 -15.46 -2.52 6.38
C ASP A 6 -14.52 -3.63 6.93
N ILE A 7 -14.59 -3.86 8.25
CA ILE A 7 -13.93 -4.92 9.04
C ILE A 7 -14.74 -5.21 10.32
N GLU A 8 -14.39 -6.26 11.06
CA GLU A 8 -15.00 -6.60 12.37
C GLU A 8 -14.69 -5.54 13.45
N GLU A 9 -15.67 -5.22 14.31
CA GLU A 9 -15.56 -4.19 15.37
C GLU A 9 -14.33 -4.33 16.27
N ILE A 10 -13.94 -5.56 16.61
CA ILE A 10 -12.76 -5.84 17.43
C ILE A 10 -11.49 -5.23 16.84
N CYS A 11 -11.44 -5.03 15.52
CA CYS A 11 -10.27 -4.49 14.83
C CYS A 11 -10.01 -3.01 15.13
N TYR A 12 -10.99 -2.29 15.65
CA TYR A 12 -10.87 -0.89 16.07
C TYR A 12 -10.46 -0.76 17.56
N GLU A 13 -10.46 -1.86 18.33
CA GLU A 13 -10.05 -1.82 19.72
C GLU A 13 -8.53 -1.68 19.85
N GLN A 14 -8.04 -0.77 20.71
CA GLN A 14 -6.61 -0.53 20.91
C GLN A 14 -5.86 -1.81 21.33
N ASP A 15 -6.46 -2.63 22.20
CA ASP A 15 -5.90 -3.93 22.61
C ASP A 15 -5.69 -4.88 21.43
N HIS A 16 -6.56 -4.85 20.42
CA HIS A 16 -6.41 -5.64 19.20
C HIS A 16 -5.31 -5.08 18.32
N ILE A 17 -5.32 -3.76 18.10
CA ILE A 17 -4.31 -3.04 17.32
C ILE A 17 -2.90 -3.31 17.87
N ASP A 18 -2.73 -3.24 19.19
CA ASP A 18 -1.46 -3.48 19.86
C ASP A 18 -0.99 -4.94 19.71
N LYS A 19 -1.90 -5.92 19.79
CA LYS A 19 -1.56 -7.34 19.56
C LYS A 19 -1.07 -7.58 18.14
N VAL A 20 -1.73 -6.98 17.16
CA VAL A 20 -1.36 -7.07 15.75
C VAL A 20 0.00 -6.40 15.54
N TRP A 21 0.20 -5.21 16.10
CA TRP A 21 1.46 -4.48 16.01
C TRP A 21 2.62 -5.23 16.67
N GLU A 22 2.43 -5.80 17.86
CA GLU A 22 3.50 -6.55 18.53
C GLU A 22 3.92 -7.77 17.70
N GLU A 23 3.02 -8.43 16.97
CA GLU A 23 3.42 -9.47 16.01
C GLU A 23 4.25 -8.87 14.87
N MET A 24 3.74 -7.85 14.18
CA MET A 24 4.41 -7.22 13.05
C MET A 24 5.82 -6.74 13.42
N LYS A 25 5.96 -6.13 14.59
CA LYS A 25 7.22 -5.60 15.13
C LYS A 25 8.31 -6.66 15.30
N GLN A 26 7.94 -7.90 15.62
CA GLN A 26 8.89 -9.02 15.72
C GLN A 26 9.30 -9.57 14.35
N ILE A 27 8.39 -9.50 13.37
CA ILE A 27 8.58 -10.05 12.03
C ILE A 27 9.32 -9.09 11.08
N ILE A 28 9.14 -7.77 11.24
CA ILE A 28 9.78 -6.74 10.41
C ILE A 28 11.30 -6.92 10.27
N PRO A 29 12.09 -7.17 11.34
CA PRO A 29 13.54 -7.37 11.21
C PRO A 29 13.94 -8.49 10.25
N GLU A 30 13.18 -9.59 10.20
CA GLU A 30 13.44 -10.71 9.28
C GLU A 30 13.25 -10.27 7.83
N TYR A 31 12.12 -9.62 7.52
CA TYR A 31 11.89 -9.08 6.18
C TYR A 31 12.89 -7.97 5.83
N PHE A 32 13.30 -7.15 6.79
CA PHE A 32 14.29 -6.11 6.56
C PHE A 32 15.65 -6.69 6.20
N GLN A 33 16.05 -7.78 6.84
CA GLN A 33 17.27 -8.51 6.46
C GLN A 33 17.15 -9.09 5.05
N ASN A 34 16.02 -9.74 4.73
CA ASN A 34 15.76 -10.24 3.38
C ASN A 34 15.73 -9.12 2.32
N TYR A 35 15.23 -7.94 2.68
CA TYR A 35 15.20 -6.75 1.82
C TYR A 35 16.61 -6.28 1.46
N ILE A 36 17.55 -6.35 2.41
CA ILE A 36 18.98 -6.08 2.17
C ILE A 36 19.60 -7.21 1.33
N ASP A 37 19.42 -8.45 1.75
CA ASP A 37 20.12 -9.61 1.19
C ASP A 37 19.75 -9.85 -0.27
N THR A 38 18.49 -9.58 -0.62
CA THR A 38 17.99 -9.68 -2.00
C THR A 38 18.09 -8.37 -2.77
N GLU A 39 18.58 -7.29 -2.16
CA GLU A 39 18.63 -5.96 -2.75
C GLU A 39 17.23 -5.54 -3.28
N ASN A 40 16.21 -5.53 -2.41
CA ASN A 40 14.80 -5.27 -2.75
C ASN A 40 14.21 -6.27 -3.77
N GLY A 41 14.63 -7.54 -3.69
CA GLY A 41 14.17 -8.61 -4.57
C GLY A 41 14.83 -8.64 -5.96
N HIS A 42 15.86 -7.82 -6.21
CA HIS A 42 16.61 -7.83 -7.47
C HIS A 42 17.63 -8.97 -7.58
N THR A 43 17.97 -9.61 -6.46
CA THR A 43 18.94 -10.72 -6.40
C THR A 43 18.34 -11.91 -5.66
N ILE A 44 18.79 -13.11 -6.05
CA ILE A 44 18.35 -14.37 -5.44
C ILE A 44 19.06 -14.55 -4.09
N GLN A 45 18.34 -15.05 -3.08
CA GLN A 45 18.94 -15.38 -1.79
C GLN A 45 20.04 -16.45 -1.94
N GLU A 46 21.11 -16.34 -1.16
CA GLU A 46 22.21 -17.32 -1.20
C GLU A 46 21.72 -18.74 -0.89
N SER A 47 20.73 -18.89 -0.01
CA SER A 47 20.08 -20.16 0.31
C SER A 47 19.44 -20.84 -0.90
N GLU A 48 18.80 -20.08 -1.79
CA GLU A 48 18.20 -20.58 -3.03
C GLU A 48 19.28 -20.93 -4.06
N VAL A 49 20.36 -20.14 -4.13
CA VAL A 49 21.53 -20.46 -4.97
C VAL A 49 22.18 -21.76 -4.50
N GLU A 50 22.30 -22.00 -3.20
CA GLU A 50 22.80 -23.25 -2.63
C GLU A 50 21.89 -24.44 -2.95
N LYS A 51 20.55 -24.28 -2.82
CA LYS A 51 19.58 -25.32 -3.21
C LYS A 51 19.68 -25.67 -4.70
N LEU A 52 19.81 -24.68 -5.58
CA LEU A 52 20.01 -24.88 -7.01
C LEU A 52 21.34 -25.58 -7.28
N ALA A 53 22.44 -25.11 -6.69
CA ALA A 53 23.76 -25.73 -6.82
C ALA A 53 23.74 -27.20 -6.39
N ALA A 54 23.08 -27.52 -5.26
CA ALA A 54 22.89 -28.89 -4.79
C ALA A 54 22.05 -29.74 -5.76
N LYS A 55 20.94 -29.20 -6.31
CA LYS A 55 20.12 -29.88 -7.33
C LYS A 55 20.91 -30.23 -8.60
N PHE A 56 21.92 -29.43 -8.95
CA PHE A 56 22.79 -29.66 -10.12
C PHE A 56 24.10 -30.38 -9.77
N GLY A 57 24.25 -30.93 -8.56
CA GLY A 57 25.42 -31.72 -8.16
C GLY A 57 26.71 -30.91 -7.93
N SER A 58 26.60 -29.60 -7.78
CA SER A 58 27.73 -28.73 -7.48
C SER A 58 28.04 -28.74 -5.98
N THR A 59 29.29 -29.04 -5.62
CA THR A 59 29.78 -29.05 -4.22
C THR A 59 30.48 -27.76 -3.82
N SER A 60 30.68 -26.83 -4.76
CA SER A 60 31.30 -25.54 -4.50
C SER A 60 30.28 -24.57 -3.93
N LYS A 61 30.50 -24.16 -2.67
CA LYS A 61 29.80 -23.01 -2.10
C LYS A 61 30.21 -21.74 -2.87
N PRO A 62 29.27 -20.97 -3.44
CA PRO A 62 29.60 -19.68 -4.02
C PRO A 62 30.29 -18.83 -2.95
N LYS A 63 31.43 -18.23 -3.27
CA LYS A 63 32.04 -17.23 -2.38
C LYS A 63 31.15 -15.99 -2.42
N SER A 64 30.39 -15.75 -1.35
CA SER A 64 29.66 -14.48 -1.23
C SER A 64 30.65 -13.33 -1.11
N LYS A 65 30.45 -12.28 -1.93
CA LYS A 65 31.16 -11.02 -1.71
C LYS A 65 30.63 -10.42 -0.41
N ILE A 66 31.53 -9.89 0.41
CA ILE A 66 31.14 -9.04 1.54
C ILE A 66 30.30 -7.89 0.96
N LYS A 67 29.01 -7.88 1.30
CA LYS A 67 28.07 -6.84 0.88
C LYS A 67 28.21 -5.65 1.81
N ASP A 68 28.34 -4.45 1.23
CA ASP A 68 28.31 -3.19 1.97
C ASP A 68 26.84 -2.82 2.20
N THR A 69 26.28 -3.32 3.31
CA THR A 69 24.86 -3.14 3.67
C THR A 69 24.43 -1.69 3.63
N LYS A 70 25.29 -0.77 4.09
CA LYS A 70 24.98 0.67 4.06
C LYS A 70 24.76 1.16 2.63
N LYS A 71 25.68 0.85 1.71
CA LYS A 71 25.53 1.23 0.29
C LYS A 71 24.32 0.59 -0.36
N ILE A 72 24.00 -0.66 -0.01
CA ILE A 72 22.81 -1.35 -0.52
C ILE A 72 21.56 -0.59 -0.10
N LEU A 73 21.42 -0.28 1.19
CA LEU A 73 20.27 0.44 1.73
C LEU A 73 20.16 1.86 1.15
N GLU A 74 21.27 2.59 1.03
CA GLU A 74 21.30 3.92 0.40
C GLU A 74 20.83 3.86 -1.05
N ARG A 75 21.28 2.85 -1.82
CA ARG A 75 20.85 2.66 -3.21
C ARG A 75 19.38 2.28 -3.30
N ILE A 76 18.93 1.29 -2.52
CA ILE A 76 17.52 0.86 -2.52
C ILE A 76 16.61 2.04 -2.20
N PHE A 77 16.95 2.83 -1.18
CA PHE A 77 16.14 3.97 -0.79
C PHE A 77 16.15 5.08 -1.84
N LYS A 78 17.31 5.34 -2.46
CA LYS A 78 17.39 6.26 -3.61
C LYS A 78 16.52 5.80 -4.77
N GLU A 79 16.56 4.52 -5.12
CA GLU A 79 15.71 3.94 -6.17
C GLU A 79 14.22 4.11 -5.84
N ALA A 80 13.82 3.91 -4.58
CA ALA A 80 12.45 4.15 -4.13
C ALA A 80 12.02 5.61 -4.30
N ILE A 81 12.89 6.57 -3.98
CA ILE A 81 12.62 8.01 -4.19
C ILE A 81 12.54 8.33 -5.69
N ASP A 82 13.46 7.81 -6.50
CA ASP A 82 13.49 8.01 -7.94
C ASP A 82 12.20 7.45 -8.58
N ASP A 83 11.77 6.24 -8.20
CA ASP A 83 10.53 5.62 -8.65
C ASP A 83 9.29 6.40 -8.20
N PHE A 84 9.27 6.88 -6.96
CA PHE A 84 8.19 7.73 -6.46
C PHE A 84 8.07 9.01 -7.31
N ASN A 85 9.18 9.66 -7.61
CA ASN A 85 9.24 10.94 -8.32
C ASN A 85 8.93 10.82 -9.82
N LYS A 86 9.23 9.69 -10.48
CA LYS A 86 8.98 9.46 -11.92
C LYS A 86 7.57 9.82 -12.37
N GLU A 87 6.58 9.59 -11.51
CA GLU A 87 5.17 9.83 -11.82
C GLU A 87 4.51 10.83 -10.87
N ARG A 88 5.28 11.57 -10.06
CA ARG A 88 4.72 12.51 -9.07
C ARG A 88 4.19 13.79 -9.70
N GLN A 89 4.89 14.34 -10.69
CA GLN A 89 4.57 15.67 -11.23
C GLN A 89 3.11 15.82 -11.70
N PRO A 90 2.51 14.86 -12.44
CA PRO A 90 1.10 14.97 -12.81
C PRO A 90 0.14 15.10 -11.62
N TYR A 91 0.45 14.48 -10.47
CA TYR A 91 -0.37 14.65 -9.27
C TYR A 91 -0.24 16.06 -8.70
N LEU A 92 0.98 16.60 -8.64
CA LEU A 92 1.23 17.96 -8.16
C LEU A 92 0.51 19.00 -9.03
N ASP A 93 0.57 18.84 -10.36
CA ASP A 93 -0.04 19.81 -11.28
C ASP A 93 -1.57 19.75 -11.25
N ILE A 94 -2.14 18.54 -11.20
CA ILE A 94 -3.60 18.33 -11.37
C ILE A 94 -4.36 18.45 -10.04
N LEU A 95 -3.74 18.02 -8.95
CA LEU A 95 -4.36 17.98 -7.63
C LEU A 95 -3.97 19.20 -6.79
N ASP A 96 -3.44 20.24 -7.40
CA ASP A 96 -3.31 21.55 -6.80
C ASP A 96 -4.70 22.23 -6.63
N LEU A 97 -4.87 23.01 -5.57
CA LEU A 97 -6.16 23.64 -5.26
C LEU A 97 -6.57 24.70 -6.29
N GLU A 98 -5.63 25.42 -6.90
CA GLU A 98 -5.91 26.40 -7.95
C GLU A 98 -6.33 25.67 -9.23
N SER A 99 -5.57 24.64 -9.64
CA SER A 99 -5.92 23.78 -10.78
C SER A 99 -7.32 23.17 -10.63
N LEU A 100 -7.68 22.69 -9.43
CA LEU A 100 -9.01 22.14 -9.19
C LEU A 100 -10.11 23.19 -9.33
N GLU A 101 -9.90 24.44 -8.92
CA GLU A 101 -10.90 25.49 -9.12
C GLU A 101 -11.11 25.81 -10.60
N GLU A 102 -10.07 25.71 -11.45
CA GLU A 102 -10.23 25.82 -12.90
C GLU A 102 -11.06 24.65 -13.48
N TYR A 103 -10.75 23.42 -13.08
CA TYR A 103 -11.44 22.22 -13.58
C TYR A 103 -12.92 22.15 -13.20
N LYS A 104 -13.34 22.88 -12.16
CA LYS A 104 -14.75 23.03 -11.75
C LYS A 104 -15.64 23.57 -12.88
N HIS A 105 -15.08 24.39 -13.79
CA HIS A 105 -15.82 24.98 -14.90
C HIS A 105 -16.11 23.97 -16.03
N ASP A 106 -15.34 22.89 -16.14
CA ASP A 106 -15.57 21.80 -17.10
C ASP A 106 -15.25 20.43 -16.49
N VAL A 107 -16.16 19.96 -15.63
CA VAL A 107 -16.05 18.65 -14.98
C VAL A 107 -16.08 17.48 -15.98
N ASN A 108 -16.63 17.68 -17.19
CA ASN A 108 -16.63 16.66 -18.24
C ASN A 108 -15.22 16.43 -18.78
N SER A 109 -14.50 17.52 -19.08
CA SER A 109 -13.09 17.46 -19.47
C SER A 109 -12.22 16.93 -18.32
N PHE A 110 -12.49 17.36 -17.08
CA PHE A 110 -11.78 16.83 -15.90
C PHE A 110 -11.84 15.29 -15.83
N LYS A 111 -13.04 14.70 -15.93
CA LYS A 111 -13.16 13.23 -15.95
C LYS A 111 -12.48 12.61 -17.18
N ASN A 112 -12.89 13.04 -18.37
CA ASN A 112 -12.63 12.29 -19.61
C ASN A 112 -11.25 12.55 -20.20
N THR A 113 -10.58 13.63 -19.79
CA THR A 113 -9.25 14.01 -20.24
C THR A 113 -8.25 13.95 -19.09
N VAL A 114 -8.48 14.71 -18.02
CA VAL A 114 -7.50 14.90 -16.94
C VAL A 114 -7.36 13.63 -16.09
N LEU A 115 -8.42 13.20 -15.39
CA LEU A 115 -8.39 11.98 -14.58
C LEU A 115 -8.06 10.74 -15.42
N LYS A 116 -8.71 10.61 -16.58
CA LYS A 116 -8.58 9.42 -17.43
C LYS A 116 -7.16 9.22 -17.99
N ASN A 117 -6.51 10.29 -18.46
CA ASN A 117 -5.30 10.19 -19.27
C ASN A 117 -4.05 10.78 -18.60
N GLN A 118 -4.21 11.59 -17.56
CA GLN A 118 -3.08 12.32 -16.96
C GLN A 118 -2.77 11.83 -15.54
N ILE A 119 -3.78 11.42 -14.75
CA ILE A 119 -3.55 10.80 -13.44
C ILE A 119 -3.03 9.36 -13.61
N PRO A 120 -1.77 9.06 -13.24
CA PRO A 120 -1.12 7.79 -13.55
C PRO A 120 -1.87 6.55 -13.03
N ILE A 121 -2.30 6.52 -11.77
CA ILE A 121 -3.00 5.36 -11.20
C ILE A 121 -4.32 5.05 -11.93
N ILE A 122 -5.10 6.07 -12.27
CA ILE A 122 -6.36 5.90 -13.01
C ILE A 122 -6.07 5.45 -14.44
N ARG A 123 -5.17 6.15 -15.13
CA ARG A 123 -4.78 5.84 -16.51
C ARG A 123 -4.32 4.38 -16.64
N LYS A 124 -3.38 3.96 -15.80
CA LYS A 124 -2.83 2.60 -15.80
C LYS A 124 -3.92 1.56 -15.53
N THR A 125 -4.81 1.82 -14.58
CA THR A 125 -5.93 0.92 -14.26
C THR A 125 -6.90 0.78 -15.44
N LEU A 126 -7.19 1.87 -16.15
CA LEU A 126 -8.06 1.85 -17.34
C LEU A 126 -7.40 1.17 -18.55
N GLN A 127 -6.09 1.35 -18.72
CA GLN A 127 -5.31 0.84 -19.86
C GLN A 127 -4.91 -0.62 -19.72
N ASN A 128 -4.81 -1.16 -18.49
CA ASN A 128 -4.50 -2.57 -18.27
C ASN A 128 -5.69 -3.48 -18.65
N LYS A 129 -5.82 -3.78 -19.95
CA LYS A 129 -6.87 -4.64 -20.52
C LYS A 129 -6.68 -6.13 -20.23
N GLN A 130 -5.49 -6.54 -19.77
CA GLN A 130 -5.19 -7.95 -19.48
C GLN A 130 -5.71 -8.38 -18.11
N ALA A 131 -5.73 -7.47 -17.13
CA ALA A 131 -6.26 -7.70 -15.79
C ALA A 131 -7.80 -7.67 -15.78
N LYS A 132 -8.44 -8.84 -15.77
CA LYS A 132 -9.91 -8.99 -15.75
C LYS A 132 -10.55 -8.45 -14.47
N GLU A 133 -9.84 -8.50 -13.35
CA GLU A 133 -10.29 -7.95 -12.07
C GLU A 133 -10.52 -6.43 -12.13
N LEU A 134 -9.97 -5.75 -13.13
CA LEU A 134 -10.16 -4.32 -13.37
C LEU A 134 -11.37 -4.00 -14.26
N ASP A 135 -12.11 -5.00 -14.77
CA ASP A 135 -13.30 -4.77 -15.59
C ASP A 135 -14.39 -4.04 -14.82
N LYS A 136 -14.60 -4.39 -13.55
CA LYS A 136 -15.54 -3.69 -12.65
C LYS A 136 -15.16 -2.21 -12.51
N PHE A 137 -13.88 -1.90 -12.33
CA PHE A 137 -13.39 -0.53 -12.26
C PHE A 137 -13.62 0.22 -13.58
N ARG A 138 -13.31 -0.39 -14.73
CA ARG A 138 -13.51 0.24 -16.05
C ARG A 138 -14.99 0.58 -16.29
N ALA A 139 -15.88 -0.36 -15.98
CA ALA A 139 -17.33 -0.15 -16.09
C ALA A 139 -17.79 0.98 -15.16
N ALA A 140 -17.36 0.96 -13.89
CA ALA A 140 -17.70 1.98 -12.90
C ALA A 140 -17.19 3.37 -13.32
N PHE A 141 -15.93 3.49 -13.78
CA PHE A 141 -15.37 4.76 -14.23
C PHE A 141 -16.16 5.34 -15.41
N ASN A 142 -16.51 4.51 -16.39
CA ASN A 142 -17.28 4.95 -17.54
C ASN A 142 -18.67 5.45 -17.13
N ALA A 143 -19.36 4.74 -16.24
CA ALA A 143 -20.70 5.08 -15.76
C ALA A 143 -20.73 6.25 -14.74
N ALA A 144 -19.63 6.51 -14.05
CA ALA A 144 -19.56 7.52 -12.99
C ALA A 144 -19.87 8.93 -13.52
N GLN A 145 -20.61 9.71 -12.74
CA GLN A 145 -20.93 11.10 -13.10
C GLN A 145 -19.67 11.99 -12.98
N PRO A 146 -19.32 12.79 -14.01
CA PRO A 146 -18.13 13.65 -13.98
C PRO A 146 -18.10 14.60 -12.79
N GLY A 147 -19.23 15.26 -12.49
CA GLY A 147 -19.33 16.17 -11.34
C GLY A 147 -19.15 15.48 -9.99
N HIS A 148 -19.58 14.22 -9.87
CA HIS A 148 -19.38 13.43 -8.65
C HIS A 148 -17.90 13.10 -8.43
N LEU A 149 -17.20 12.64 -9.48
CA LEU A 149 -15.76 12.38 -9.42
C LEU A 149 -14.97 13.64 -9.09
N PHE A 150 -15.33 14.78 -9.70
CA PHE A 150 -14.70 16.06 -9.38
C PHE A 150 -14.92 16.46 -7.91
N LYS A 151 -16.15 16.36 -7.40
CA LYS A 151 -16.48 16.69 -6.01
C LYS A 151 -15.67 15.84 -5.03
N VAL A 152 -15.66 14.52 -5.22
CA VAL A 152 -14.92 13.58 -4.35
C VAL A 152 -13.42 13.88 -4.38
N THR A 153 -12.82 14.04 -5.56
CA THR A 153 -11.40 14.41 -5.67
C THR A 153 -11.13 15.73 -4.93
N SER A 154 -11.94 16.76 -5.17
CA SER A 154 -11.77 18.07 -4.52
C SER A 154 -11.87 17.99 -3.00
N ASN A 155 -12.83 17.22 -2.47
CA ASN A 155 -12.99 17.01 -1.03
C ASN A 155 -11.74 16.37 -0.41
N ILE A 156 -11.20 15.32 -1.04
CA ILE A 156 -9.99 14.63 -0.57
C ILE A 156 -8.81 15.62 -0.51
N ILE A 157 -8.59 16.38 -1.59
CA ILE A 157 -7.44 17.28 -1.69
C ILE A 157 -7.57 18.45 -0.71
N LYS A 158 -8.77 19.02 -0.55
CA LYS A 158 -9.02 20.09 0.42
C LYS A 158 -8.72 19.65 1.84
N LEU A 159 -9.28 18.51 2.27
CA LEU A 159 -9.03 17.98 3.60
C LEU A 159 -7.53 17.71 3.83
N ALA A 160 -6.85 17.12 2.84
CA ALA A 160 -5.42 16.83 2.96
C ALA A 160 -4.57 18.11 3.10
N ASN A 161 -4.91 19.17 2.37
CA ASN A 161 -4.25 20.48 2.48
C ASN A 161 -4.57 21.19 3.79
N GLU A 162 -5.82 21.16 4.23
CA GLU A 162 -6.24 21.71 5.53
C GLU A 162 -5.40 21.07 6.65
N TRP A 163 -5.35 19.75 6.72
CA TRP A 163 -4.56 19.04 7.73
C TRP A 163 -3.04 19.28 7.62
N LYS A 164 -2.51 19.37 6.39
CA LYS A 164 -1.10 19.70 6.16
C LYS A 164 -0.72 21.08 6.72
N ASN A 165 -1.66 22.02 6.73
CA ASN A 165 -1.45 23.40 7.16
C ASN A 165 -1.83 23.61 8.63
N ASP A 166 -2.84 22.90 9.13
CA ASP A 166 -3.45 23.18 10.43
C ASP A 166 -2.73 22.49 11.59
N TRP A 167 -2.33 21.22 11.42
CA TRP A 167 -1.82 20.43 12.54
C TRP A 167 -0.59 19.57 12.24
N TYR A 168 -0.19 19.40 10.97
CA TYR A 168 1.00 18.60 10.68
C TYR A 168 2.29 19.24 11.21
N ASP A 169 2.90 18.56 12.18
CA ASP A 169 4.27 18.79 12.62
C ASP A 169 5.06 17.48 12.47
N GLY A 170 6.21 17.53 11.81
CA GLY A 170 6.98 16.33 11.47
C GLY A 170 7.50 15.55 12.67
N GLU A 171 7.82 16.22 13.78
CA GLU A 171 8.35 15.59 15.00
C GLU A 171 7.22 15.05 15.89
N GLU A 172 6.14 15.81 16.06
CA GLU A 172 4.97 15.36 16.82
C GLU A 172 4.23 14.22 16.11
N PHE A 173 4.20 14.22 14.77
CA PHE A 173 3.55 13.17 13.99
C PHE A 173 4.12 11.78 14.28
N GLU A 174 5.43 11.66 14.56
CA GLU A 174 6.05 10.36 14.88
C GLU A 174 5.70 9.84 16.29
N LYS A 175 5.17 10.70 17.15
CA LYS A 175 4.82 10.40 18.54
C LYS A 175 3.37 9.92 18.70
N ILE A 176 2.58 9.98 17.64
CA ILE A 176 1.19 9.51 17.65
C ILE A 176 1.14 8.04 18.07
N ASP A 177 0.33 7.74 19.10
CA ASP A 177 0.25 6.41 19.70
C ASP A 177 -1.09 5.69 19.55
N THR A 178 -2.16 6.42 19.22
CA THR A 178 -3.49 5.86 18.90
C THR A 178 -3.88 6.11 17.43
N CYS A 179 -4.84 5.33 16.94
CA CYS A 179 -5.40 5.56 15.60
C CYS A 179 -6.25 6.85 15.54
N ASP A 180 -6.93 7.19 16.63
CA ASP A 180 -7.83 8.35 16.68
C ASP A 180 -7.05 9.67 16.58
N ASP A 181 -5.84 9.73 17.15
CA ASP A 181 -4.97 10.90 17.08
C ASP A 181 -4.55 11.26 15.63
N LEU A 182 -4.55 10.29 14.70
CA LEU A 182 -4.32 10.57 13.28
C LEU A 182 -5.51 11.27 12.63
N ASN A 183 -6.73 11.08 13.13
CA ASN A 183 -8.00 11.53 12.53
C ASN A 183 -8.28 11.01 11.11
N TYR A 184 -7.47 10.08 10.58
CA TYR A 184 -7.54 9.65 9.17
C TYR A 184 -8.77 8.81 8.80
N TYR A 185 -9.59 8.38 9.76
CA TYR A 185 -10.88 7.74 9.50
C TYR A 185 -11.87 8.66 8.77
N ASP A 186 -11.67 9.98 8.79
CA ASP A 186 -12.50 10.89 8.01
C ASP A 186 -12.45 10.58 6.51
N PHE A 187 -11.31 10.11 6.00
CA PHE A 187 -11.20 9.69 4.60
C PHE A 187 -12.03 8.45 4.26
N ASP A 188 -12.54 7.71 5.24
CA ASP A 188 -13.41 6.55 5.01
C ASP A 188 -14.89 6.96 4.85
N LYS A 189 -15.26 8.22 5.17
CA LYS A 189 -16.61 8.77 4.97
C LYS A 189 -17.01 8.81 3.48
N GLU A 190 -18.32 8.73 3.21
CA GLU A 190 -18.86 8.63 1.85
C GLU A 190 -18.48 9.81 0.95
N GLU A 191 -18.37 11.03 1.48
CA GLU A 191 -18.03 12.24 0.73
C GLU A 191 -16.60 12.27 0.17
N TYR A 192 -15.75 11.34 0.61
CA TYR A 192 -14.40 11.12 0.12
C TYR A 192 -14.29 9.83 -0.71
N THR A 193 -15.42 9.21 -1.07
CA THR A 193 -15.48 7.93 -1.78
C THR A 193 -16.34 8.04 -3.03
N ALA A 194 -15.80 7.64 -4.18
CA ALA A 194 -16.61 7.37 -5.37
C ALA A 194 -16.62 5.86 -5.61
N PHE A 195 -17.66 5.18 -5.13
CA PHE A 195 -17.74 3.71 -5.15
C PHE A 195 -17.40 3.11 -6.51
N GLY A 196 -16.52 2.10 -6.50
CA GLY A 196 -16.01 1.43 -7.70
C GLY A 196 -14.93 2.20 -8.48
N VAL A 197 -14.68 3.47 -8.16
CA VAL A 197 -13.71 4.34 -8.86
C VAL A 197 -12.68 4.93 -7.90
N ILE A 198 -13.06 5.82 -6.99
CA ILE A 198 -12.16 6.41 -6.01
C ILE A 198 -12.42 5.73 -4.67
N GLY A 199 -11.78 4.58 -4.47
CA GLY A 199 -11.73 3.86 -3.20
C GLY A 199 -10.44 4.12 -2.43
N GLY A 200 -10.24 3.41 -1.31
CA GLY A 200 -9.11 3.61 -0.40
C GLY A 200 -7.73 3.61 -1.08
N GLY A 201 -7.50 2.77 -2.10
CA GLY A 201 -6.21 2.73 -2.79
C GLY A 201 -5.93 3.92 -3.72
N ILE A 202 -6.95 4.47 -4.39
CA ILE A 202 -6.76 5.63 -5.28
C ILE A 202 -6.71 6.92 -4.46
N LYS A 203 -7.58 7.07 -3.45
CA LYS A 203 -7.54 8.26 -2.59
C LYS A 203 -6.22 8.36 -1.83
N SER A 204 -5.71 7.25 -1.27
CA SER A 204 -4.43 7.26 -0.57
C SER A 204 -3.27 7.61 -1.48
N GLU A 205 -3.31 7.14 -2.74
CA GLU A 205 -2.27 7.46 -3.73
C GLU A 205 -2.25 8.96 -4.06
N PHE A 206 -3.42 9.61 -4.15
CA PHE A 206 -3.49 11.05 -4.40
C PHE A 206 -2.77 11.84 -3.32
N ILE A 207 -3.13 11.60 -2.06
CA ILE A 207 -2.58 12.35 -0.92
C ILE A 207 -1.14 11.93 -0.58
N PHE A 208 -0.75 10.68 -0.84
CA PHE A 208 0.64 10.22 -0.76
C PHE A 208 1.54 10.94 -1.76
N LYS A 209 1.06 11.15 -3.00
CA LYS A 209 1.84 11.86 -4.02
C LYS A 209 1.99 13.35 -3.72
N LEU A 210 1.02 13.95 -3.04
CA LEU A 210 1.12 15.34 -2.58
C LEU A 210 2.03 15.46 -1.35
N PHE A 211 1.75 14.70 -0.28
CA PHE A 211 2.41 14.82 1.03
C PHE A 211 2.92 13.44 1.51
N PRO A 212 3.99 12.90 0.91
CA PRO A 212 4.57 11.59 1.26
C PRO A 212 5.14 11.51 2.68
N GLU A 213 5.31 12.64 3.34
CA GLU A 213 5.65 12.75 4.74
C GLU A 213 4.47 12.47 5.68
N MET A 214 3.23 12.70 5.22
CA MET A 214 2.00 12.61 6.01
C MET A 214 1.15 11.37 5.72
N TYR A 215 1.06 10.98 4.45
CA TYR A 215 0.05 10.03 4.01
C TYR A 215 0.69 8.80 3.38
N PRO A 216 0.48 7.60 3.93
CA PRO A 216 0.95 6.38 3.28
C PRO A 216 0.03 5.95 2.12
N SER A 217 0.61 5.30 1.10
CA SER A 217 -0.16 4.66 0.04
C SER A 217 -0.73 3.33 0.50
N ARG A 218 -2.07 3.24 0.60
CA ARG A 218 -2.81 2.01 0.91
C ARG A 218 -3.03 1.19 -0.36
N SER A 219 -1.92 0.83 -1.01
CA SER A 219 -1.93 0.01 -2.22
C SER A 219 -2.45 -1.41 -1.92
N ARG A 220 -2.83 -2.16 -2.96
CA ARG A 220 -3.25 -3.57 -2.78
C ARG A 220 -2.12 -4.40 -2.19
N GLU A 221 -0.89 -4.16 -2.64
CA GLU A 221 0.31 -4.83 -2.14
C GLU A 221 0.54 -4.50 -0.67
N ALA A 222 0.36 -3.24 -0.27
CA ALA A 222 0.57 -2.84 1.12
C ALA A 222 -0.37 -3.57 2.09
N VAL A 223 -1.64 -3.77 1.73
CA VAL A 223 -2.58 -4.55 2.57
C VAL A 223 -2.20 -6.04 2.61
N TRP A 224 -1.78 -6.62 1.47
CA TRP A 224 -1.21 -7.98 1.48
C TRP A 224 0.03 -8.07 2.38
N ALA A 225 0.92 -7.08 2.33
CA ALA A 225 2.11 -7.06 3.16
C ALA A 225 1.77 -7.07 4.66
N LEU A 226 0.73 -6.33 5.10
CA LEU A 226 0.27 -6.39 6.49
C LEU A 226 -0.20 -7.80 6.90
N TYR A 227 -0.88 -8.53 6.02
CA TYR A 227 -1.23 -9.93 6.26
C TYR A 227 0.02 -10.79 6.56
N TYR A 228 1.07 -10.66 5.75
CA TYR A 228 2.33 -11.40 5.94
C TYR A 228 3.12 -10.95 7.16
N LEU A 229 3.18 -9.64 7.44
CA LEU A 229 3.86 -9.11 8.63
C LEU A 229 3.15 -9.53 9.92
N SER A 230 1.83 -9.73 9.88
CA SER A 230 1.04 -10.22 11.02
C SER A 230 1.15 -11.74 11.24
N SER A 231 2.12 -12.40 10.60
CA SER A 231 2.29 -13.86 10.59
C SER A 231 1.02 -14.61 10.19
N LYS A 232 0.12 -13.97 9.41
CA LYS A 232 -1.17 -14.53 8.99
C LYS A 232 -2.06 -14.94 10.17
N LYS A 233 -1.85 -14.36 11.36
CA LYS A 233 -2.62 -14.69 12.57
C LYS A 233 -4.00 -14.03 12.53
N LYS A 234 -4.95 -14.66 13.22
CA LYS A 234 -6.35 -14.22 13.24
C LYS A 234 -6.66 -13.09 14.22
N PHE A 235 -5.90 -13.01 15.31
CA PHE A 235 -6.12 -12.03 16.40
C PHE A 235 -7.54 -12.00 16.99
N GLY A 236 -8.32 -13.06 16.82
CA GLY A 236 -9.71 -13.13 17.30
C GLY A 236 -10.77 -12.72 16.27
N CYS A 237 -10.37 -12.33 15.05
CA CYS A 237 -11.27 -12.15 13.91
C CYS A 237 -12.00 -13.46 13.58
N LYS A 238 -13.32 -13.37 13.40
CA LYS A 238 -14.15 -14.48 12.91
C LYS A 238 -13.92 -14.76 11.43
N GLU A 239 -13.61 -13.72 10.65
CA GLU A 239 -13.40 -13.78 9.20
C GLU A 239 -11.95 -14.13 8.80
N ASP A 240 -11.26 -14.85 9.69
CA ASP A 240 -9.85 -15.22 9.58
C ASP A 240 -8.89 -14.03 9.77
N SER A 241 -8.87 -13.05 8.86
CA SER A 241 -7.88 -11.96 8.89
C SER A 241 -8.50 -10.62 8.48
N GLN A 242 -8.27 -9.58 9.29
CA GLN A 242 -8.71 -8.20 8.98
C GLN A 242 -8.17 -7.66 7.65
N PHE A 243 -7.03 -8.20 7.19
CA PHE A 243 -6.35 -7.76 5.97
C PHE A 243 -6.86 -8.47 4.71
N LEU A 244 -7.70 -9.48 4.87
CA LEU A 244 -8.19 -10.30 3.77
C LEU A 244 -9.70 -10.20 3.63
N MET A 245 -10.15 -10.46 2.41
CA MET A 245 -11.54 -10.73 2.10
C MET A 245 -11.61 -12.11 1.48
N ILE A 246 -12.19 -13.04 2.23
CA ILE A 246 -12.30 -14.44 1.84
C ILE A 246 -13.72 -14.69 1.34
N ASN A 247 -13.86 -15.02 0.06
CA ASN A 247 -15.12 -15.47 -0.52
C ASN A 247 -15.10 -17.00 -0.61
N ALA A 248 -15.67 -17.65 0.40
CA ALA A 248 -15.72 -19.11 0.47
C ALA A 248 -16.53 -19.74 -0.69
N ASP A 249 -17.59 -19.07 -1.15
CA ASP A 249 -18.47 -19.57 -2.21
C ASP A 249 -17.77 -19.59 -3.58
N GLU A 250 -16.98 -18.56 -3.87
CA GLU A 250 -16.18 -18.46 -5.10
C GLU A 250 -14.79 -19.12 -4.94
N GLY A 251 -14.43 -19.50 -3.71
CA GLY A 251 -13.12 -20.01 -3.35
C GLY A 251 -11.99 -19.05 -3.69
N THR A 252 -12.21 -17.75 -3.50
CA THR A 252 -11.22 -16.71 -3.78
C THR A 252 -10.90 -15.92 -2.54
N THR A 253 -9.66 -15.45 -2.46
CA THR A 253 -9.20 -14.52 -1.42
C THR A 253 -8.58 -13.29 -2.07
N GLN A 254 -8.96 -12.12 -1.59
CA GLN A 254 -8.35 -10.85 -1.97
C GLN A 254 -7.85 -10.12 -0.74
N GLN A 255 -6.99 -9.12 -0.92
CA GLN A 255 -6.76 -8.13 0.13
C GLN A 255 -8.08 -7.42 0.45
N ASN A 256 -8.29 -7.06 1.71
CA ASN A 256 -9.44 -6.30 2.12
C ASN A 256 -9.40 -4.90 1.48
N TYR A 257 -10.19 -4.72 0.43
CA TYR A 257 -10.23 -3.45 -0.30
C TYR A 257 -10.99 -2.36 0.47
N PHE A 258 -11.78 -2.73 1.48
CA PHE A 258 -12.44 -1.84 2.43
C PHE A 258 -11.59 -1.52 3.68
N PHE A 259 -10.40 -2.11 3.83
CA PHE A 259 -9.57 -1.89 5.02
C PHE A 259 -9.41 -0.39 5.38
N PRO A 260 -9.83 0.05 6.58
CA PRO A 260 -9.91 1.47 6.93
C PRO A 260 -8.60 2.21 6.77
N TYR A 261 -8.65 3.44 6.26
CA TYR A 261 -7.44 4.21 6.01
C TYR A 261 -6.76 4.65 7.31
N GLY A 262 -7.53 4.97 8.36
CA GLY A 262 -7.00 5.31 9.68
C GLY A 262 -6.12 4.21 10.27
N LEU A 263 -6.64 2.97 10.33
CA LEU A 263 -5.89 1.80 10.80
C LEU A 263 -4.65 1.54 9.95
N PHE A 264 -4.79 1.59 8.62
CA PHE A 264 -3.65 1.37 7.73
C PHE A 264 -2.55 2.40 7.98
N ALA A 265 -2.91 3.68 8.06
CA ALA A 265 -1.95 4.75 8.26
C ALA A 265 -1.24 4.65 9.61
N PHE A 266 -1.96 4.23 10.65
CA PHE A 266 -1.37 3.96 11.95
C PHE A 266 -0.33 2.84 11.90
N TYR A 267 -0.65 1.69 11.30
CA TYR A 267 0.34 0.62 11.12
C TYR A 267 1.52 1.08 10.26
N ALA A 268 1.28 1.84 9.19
CA ALA A 268 2.34 2.38 8.36
C ALA A 268 3.28 3.33 9.13
N LEU A 269 2.75 4.17 10.03
CA LEU A 269 3.55 5.04 10.91
C LEU A 269 4.41 4.22 11.88
N ARG A 270 3.82 3.21 12.53
CA ARG A 270 4.54 2.28 13.41
C ARG A 270 5.66 1.55 12.66
N ILE A 271 5.39 1.11 11.42
CA ILE A 271 6.37 0.49 10.53
C ILE A 271 7.49 1.47 10.19
N PHE A 272 7.17 2.72 9.82
CA PHE A 272 8.19 3.74 9.58
C PHE A 272 9.11 3.92 10.79
N ASN A 273 8.55 4.06 11.99
CA ASN A 273 9.34 4.21 13.22
C ASN A 273 10.28 3.03 13.44
N LYS A 274 9.83 1.80 13.14
CA LYS A 274 10.67 0.61 13.19
C LYS A 274 11.76 0.61 12.11
N LEU A 275 11.43 0.97 10.88
CA LEU A 275 12.40 1.09 9.79
C LEU A 275 13.45 2.16 10.09
N LYS A 276 13.06 3.31 10.63
CA LYS A 276 13.98 4.38 11.04
C LYS A 276 15.06 3.88 12.00
N VAL A 277 14.69 3.07 13.00
CA VAL A 277 15.65 2.42 13.92
C VAL A 277 16.57 1.42 13.18
N LEU A 278 16.01 0.62 12.28
CA LEU A 278 16.78 -0.37 11.52
C LEU A 278 17.79 0.29 10.58
N TYR A 279 17.38 1.29 9.79
CA TYR A 279 18.29 2.09 8.95
C TYR A 279 19.36 2.81 9.80
N ALA A 280 18.99 3.35 10.96
CA ALA A 280 19.93 4.02 11.86
C ALA A 280 21.04 3.09 12.38
N SER A 281 20.73 1.80 12.62
CA SER A 281 21.74 0.80 13.01
C SER A 281 22.81 0.56 11.93
N HIS A 282 22.54 0.95 10.68
CA HIS A 282 23.50 0.94 9.57
C HIS A 282 24.06 2.34 9.26
N GLY A 283 23.83 3.33 10.13
CA GLY A 283 24.32 4.70 9.99
C GLY A 283 23.64 5.47 8.86
N ILE A 284 22.36 5.20 8.60
CA ILE A 284 21.51 5.91 7.63
C ILE A 284 20.36 6.57 8.38
N SER A 285 20.15 7.86 8.14
CA SER A 285 18.97 8.59 8.61
C SER A 285 17.93 8.64 7.49
N LEU A 286 16.70 8.20 7.77
CA LEU A 286 15.60 8.36 6.82
C LEU A 286 15.10 9.81 6.84
N PRO A 287 15.00 10.48 5.69
CA PRO A 287 14.42 11.82 5.59
C PRO A 287 12.91 11.79 5.86
N ILE A 288 12.43 12.78 6.62
CA ILE A 288 11.00 12.90 6.99
C ILE A 288 10.14 13.19 5.75
N GLU A 289 10.66 13.99 4.81
CA GLU A 289 9.97 14.35 3.56
C GLU A 289 9.65 13.14 2.65
N TYR A 290 10.24 11.98 2.91
CA TYR A 290 9.99 10.73 2.18
C TYR A 290 9.59 9.58 3.13
N ARG A 291 9.05 9.91 4.31
CA ARG A 291 8.63 8.98 5.37
C ARG A 291 7.93 7.74 4.80
N PHE A 292 6.84 7.96 4.08
CA PHE A 292 6.04 6.84 3.58
C PHE A 292 6.51 6.27 2.25
N VAL A 293 7.50 6.88 1.58
CA VAL A 293 8.19 6.24 0.45
C VAL A 293 9.05 5.07 0.93
N ALA A 294 9.71 5.22 2.09
CA ALA A 294 10.45 4.11 2.71
C ALA A 294 9.51 2.95 3.07
N VAL A 295 8.34 3.28 3.63
CA VAL A 295 7.32 2.29 4.00
C VAL A 295 6.75 1.59 2.77
N ASP A 296 6.36 2.34 1.74
CA ASP A 296 5.81 1.80 0.49
C ASP A 296 6.80 0.82 -0.18
N SER A 297 8.07 1.22 -0.28
CA SER A 297 9.13 0.35 -0.83
C SER A 297 9.26 -0.97 -0.06
N PHE A 298 9.29 -0.89 1.27
CA PHE A 298 9.40 -2.07 2.14
C PHE A 298 8.15 -2.96 2.05
N LEU A 299 6.95 -2.40 2.09
CA LEU A 299 5.71 -3.17 2.00
C LEU A 299 5.55 -3.84 0.62
N SER A 300 5.88 -3.13 -0.46
CA SER A 300 5.91 -3.73 -1.80
C SER A 300 6.93 -4.87 -1.88
N PHE A 301 8.07 -4.78 -1.20
CA PHE A 301 9.00 -5.91 -1.11
C PHE A 301 8.39 -7.11 -0.38
N VAL A 302 7.76 -6.88 0.78
CA VAL A 302 7.11 -7.95 1.56
C VAL A 302 6.07 -8.66 0.70
N ALA A 303 5.17 -7.91 0.05
CA ALA A 303 4.13 -8.48 -0.81
C ALA A 303 4.71 -9.25 -2.01
N ARG A 304 5.70 -8.67 -2.71
CA ARG A 304 6.34 -9.31 -3.87
C ARG A 304 7.08 -10.60 -3.50
N SER A 305 7.60 -10.68 -2.28
CA SER A 305 8.23 -11.91 -1.76
C SER A 305 7.26 -13.08 -1.63
N HIS A 306 5.95 -12.81 -1.64
CA HIS A 306 4.88 -13.81 -1.57
C HIS A 306 3.98 -13.82 -2.80
N GLN A 307 4.43 -13.27 -3.94
CA GLN A 307 3.59 -13.09 -5.12
C GLN A 307 2.97 -14.41 -5.63
N GLU A 308 3.70 -15.52 -5.54
CA GLU A 308 3.20 -16.84 -5.92
C GLU A 308 2.02 -17.28 -5.03
N GLU A 309 2.17 -17.14 -3.70
CA GLU A 309 1.10 -17.46 -2.75
C GLU A 309 -0.11 -16.53 -2.95
N ILE A 310 0.11 -15.23 -3.13
CA ILE A 310 -0.95 -14.27 -3.45
C ILE A 310 -1.70 -14.68 -4.72
N ASN A 311 -0.99 -15.13 -5.75
CA ASN A 311 -1.61 -15.58 -7.00
C ASN A 311 -2.47 -16.84 -6.79
N VAL A 312 -2.01 -17.79 -5.99
CA VAL A 312 -2.79 -18.99 -5.63
C VAL A 312 -4.03 -18.61 -4.84
N LEU A 313 -3.92 -17.73 -3.83
CA LEU A 313 -5.04 -17.27 -3.02
C LEU A 313 -6.11 -16.53 -3.84
N LYS A 314 -5.71 -15.83 -4.89
CA LYS A 314 -6.62 -15.12 -5.81
C LYS A 314 -7.32 -16.02 -6.82
N GLN A 315 -6.82 -17.24 -7.06
CA GLN A 315 -7.41 -18.15 -8.04
C GLN A 315 -8.69 -18.80 -7.48
N ASN A 316 -9.73 -18.88 -8.31
CA ASN A 316 -10.95 -19.60 -7.96
C ASN A 316 -10.65 -21.11 -7.83
N SER A 317 -11.06 -21.72 -6.72
CA SER A 317 -10.97 -23.16 -6.51
C SER A 317 -11.81 -24.00 -7.48
N GLN A 318 -12.76 -23.40 -8.22
CA GLN A 318 -13.58 -24.09 -9.24
C GLN A 318 -12.82 -24.49 -10.53
N ASN A 319 -11.54 -24.08 -10.69
CA ASN A 319 -10.71 -24.55 -11.81
C ASN A 319 -10.04 -25.91 -11.55
N TYR A 320 -10.26 -26.55 -10.40
CA TYR A 320 -9.96 -27.98 -10.23
C TYR A 320 -11.04 -28.80 -10.93
N HIS A 321 -10.98 -28.87 -12.26
CA HIS A 321 -11.60 -29.97 -12.98
C HIS A 321 -10.96 -31.26 -12.50
N TYR A 322 -11.73 -32.10 -11.83
CA TYR A 322 -11.42 -33.51 -11.71
C TYR A 322 -11.45 -34.08 -13.13
N ASP A 323 -10.27 -34.33 -13.69
CA ASP A 323 -10.13 -35.25 -14.81
C ASP A 323 -10.54 -36.64 -14.30
N TYR A 324 -11.65 -37.16 -14.84
CA TYR A 324 -12.01 -38.58 -14.76
C TYR A 324 -11.42 -39.33 -15.95
#